data_AF-S9UI22-F1
#
_entry.id   AF-S9UI22-F1
#
_cell.length_a   1.000
_cell.length_b   1.000
_cell.length_c   1.000
_cell.angle_alpha   90.00
_cell.angle_beta   90.00
_cell.angle_gamma   90.00
#
_symmetry.space_group_name_H-M   'P 1'
#
loop_
_entity.id
_entity.type
_entity.pdbx_description
1 polymer ?
#
loop_
_entity_poly.entity_id
_entity_poly.type
_entity_poly.pdbx_seq_one_letter_code
_entity_poly.pdbx_strand_id
1 'polypeptide(L)'
;MMKLQEVYPKIKAHCFQMDFVLSKSIRDGLESVFNGCVKMESKFSGKEHEVKFSDLLACYINIVLQEDSSLTFDDEVDRIVETIAYITDRDVFLLSLQEKMAERILSPLRRFNAAKERTLVTRIRQRCGPASTTYLEGMLDDFNLSNAFHAMTVLSNRGQAPAFEVSLLVTKKGMWISKLSTADTIKIPAKIQSVLENLREAYLEGTSGRQLAWTHENASAEVLAHFPGGNQTIFLSCPQALVLFMFNTEKDTVLLKECCDAYNMTIEMLQEILPPILKARILKRKGTSKDPEMGDELSFNEAYAVKKMRLRLPPTLKKMSVIANDEVTQKANQDRRPAIDACIVKIMKSRWTITHTKLLEECTRQLSSFFIPDSKVVKQRLEHLIQKNYIERDENDRNLYKYCA
;
A
#
# COMPACT_ATOMS: atom_id res chain seq x y z
N MET A 1 6.49 -14.05 -18.27
CA MET A 1 5.08 -14.46 -18.03
C MET A 1 4.10 -13.68 -18.90
N MET A 2 4.12 -12.35 -18.95
CA MET A 2 3.22 -11.58 -19.84
C MET A 2 3.38 -11.87 -21.34
N LYS A 3 4.51 -12.40 -21.83
CA LYS A 3 4.60 -12.90 -23.22
C LYS A 3 3.69 -14.11 -23.49
N LEU A 4 3.32 -14.90 -22.47
CA LEU A 4 2.49 -16.09 -22.65
C LEU A 4 1.08 -15.69 -23.14
N GLN A 5 0.51 -14.62 -22.59
CA GLN A 5 -0.79 -14.10 -23.06
C GLN A 5 -0.74 -13.52 -24.48
N GLU A 6 0.42 -13.17 -25.02
CA GLU A 6 0.54 -12.71 -26.41
C GLU A 6 0.68 -13.89 -27.39
N VAL A 7 1.36 -14.95 -26.95
CA VAL A 7 1.71 -16.11 -27.79
C VAL A 7 0.56 -17.12 -27.86
N TYR A 8 -0.03 -17.51 -26.72
CA TYR A 8 -1.02 -18.59 -26.70
C TYR A 8 -2.32 -18.26 -27.43
N PRO A 9 -2.87 -17.04 -27.38
CA PRO A 9 -4.02 -16.67 -28.21
C PRO A 9 -3.72 -16.74 -29.71
N LYS A 10 -2.49 -16.39 -30.14
CA LYS A 10 -2.08 -16.53 -31.54
C LYS A 10 -2.00 -18.00 -31.95
N ILE A 11 -1.42 -18.86 -31.11
CA ILE A 11 -1.37 -20.31 -31.35
C ILE A 11 -2.80 -20.89 -31.41
N LYS A 12 -3.67 -20.51 -30.48
CA LYS A 12 -5.09 -20.91 -30.47
C LYS A 12 -5.80 -20.53 -31.77
N ALA A 13 -5.53 -19.33 -32.30
CA ALA A 13 -6.13 -18.85 -33.54
C ALA A 13 -5.60 -19.60 -34.77
N HIS A 14 -4.28 -19.64 -34.93
CA HIS A 14 -3.64 -20.08 -36.16
C HIS A 14 -3.53 -21.60 -36.26
N CYS A 15 -3.20 -22.27 -35.16
CA CYS A 15 -2.92 -23.71 -35.17
C CYS A 15 -4.15 -24.57 -34.87
N PHE A 16 -5.11 -24.03 -34.11
CA PHE A 16 -6.20 -24.81 -33.54
C PHE A 16 -7.59 -24.31 -33.90
N GLN A 17 -7.70 -23.32 -34.79
CA GLN A 17 -8.98 -22.81 -35.31
C GLN A 17 -9.99 -22.47 -34.20
N MET A 18 -9.51 -21.98 -33.06
CA MET A 18 -10.34 -21.65 -31.89
C MET A 18 -11.09 -22.86 -31.28
N ASP A 19 -10.56 -24.07 -31.42
CA ASP A 19 -11.12 -25.28 -30.81
C ASP A 19 -11.48 -25.06 -29.34
N PHE A 20 -12.70 -25.44 -28.96
CA PHE A 20 -13.26 -25.13 -27.64
C PHE A 20 -12.52 -25.85 -26.51
N VAL A 21 -12.21 -27.13 -26.70
CA VAL A 21 -11.58 -27.96 -25.66
C VAL A 21 -10.18 -27.43 -25.39
N LEU A 22 -9.39 -27.21 -26.44
CA LEU A 22 -8.04 -26.69 -26.30
C LEU A 22 -8.03 -25.25 -25.79
N SER A 23 -8.99 -24.43 -26.22
CA SER A 23 -9.17 -23.08 -25.68
C SER A 23 -9.35 -23.06 -24.17
N LYS A 24 -10.14 -24.00 -23.65
CA LYS A 24 -10.35 -24.16 -22.22
C LYS A 24 -9.07 -24.62 -21.54
N SER A 25 -8.41 -25.67 -22.05
CA SER A 25 -7.16 -26.18 -21.46
C SER A 25 -6.03 -25.14 -21.43
N ILE A 26 -5.90 -24.33 -22.48
CA ILE A 26 -4.93 -23.23 -22.51
C ILE A 26 -5.27 -22.18 -21.45
N ARG A 27 -6.54 -21.81 -21.30
CA ARG A 27 -6.99 -20.88 -20.27
C ARG A 27 -6.68 -21.42 -18.87
N ASP A 28 -7.08 -22.65 -18.59
CA ASP A 28 -6.87 -23.30 -17.29
C ASP A 28 -5.36 -23.38 -16.96
N GLY A 29 -4.53 -23.70 -17.95
CA GLY A 29 -3.07 -23.70 -17.81
C GLY A 29 -2.48 -22.31 -17.55
N LEU A 30 -2.96 -21.27 -18.24
CA LEU A 30 -2.55 -19.89 -17.98
C LEU A 30 -2.98 -19.45 -16.58
N GLU A 31 -4.22 -19.72 -16.17
CA GLU A 31 -4.70 -19.41 -14.83
C GLU A 31 -3.84 -20.13 -13.77
N SER A 32 -3.48 -21.40 -13.97
CA SER A 32 -2.58 -22.10 -13.05
C SER A 32 -1.20 -21.41 -12.93
N VAL A 33 -0.63 -20.94 -14.05
CA VAL A 33 0.67 -20.25 -14.06
C VAL A 33 0.59 -18.86 -13.42
N PHE A 34 -0.45 -18.09 -13.71
CA PHE A 34 -0.61 -16.71 -13.23
C PHE A 34 -1.03 -16.61 -11.76
N ASN A 35 -1.53 -17.70 -11.16
CA ASN A 35 -1.85 -17.77 -9.73
C ASN A 35 -0.79 -18.54 -8.93
N GLY A 36 0.32 -18.94 -9.58
CA GLY A 36 1.46 -19.57 -8.94
C GLY A 36 2.44 -18.59 -8.28
N CYS A 37 3.44 -19.16 -7.64
CA CYS A 37 4.58 -18.44 -7.07
C CYS A 37 5.83 -18.58 -7.96
N VAL A 38 6.65 -17.54 -7.97
CA VAL A 38 7.97 -17.52 -8.60
C VAL A 38 9.02 -17.58 -7.49
N LYS A 39 9.94 -18.55 -7.59
CA LYS A 39 11.09 -18.62 -6.70
C LYS A 39 12.11 -17.56 -7.08
N MET A 40 12.53 -16.78 -6.10
CA MET A 40 13.51 -15.71 -6.25
C MET A 40 14.60 -15.85 -5.19
N GLU A 41 15.85 -15.72 -5.61
CA GLU A 41 16.99 -15.72 -4.69
C GLU A 41 17.37 -14.28 -4.31
N SER A 42 17.40 -14.01 -3.01
CA SER A 42 17.85 -12.71 -2.50
C SER A 42 19.37 -12.57 -2.64
N LYS A 43 19.81 -11.63 -3.47
CA LYS A 43 21.24 -11.31 -3.67
C LYS A 43 21.99 -10.95 -2.37
N PHE A 44 21.28 -10.54 -1.32
CA PHE A 44 21.88 -10.10 -0.05
C PHE A 44 21.93 -11.19 1.02
N SER A 45 21.01 -12.15 0.99
CA SER A 45 20.90 -13.19 2.03
C SER A 45 21.12 -14.60 1.51
N GLY A 46 21.17 -14.82 0.19
CA GLY A 46 21.22 -16.14 -0.42
C GLY A 46 19.99 -17.01 -0.12
N LYS A 47 18.94 -16.43 0.48
CA LYS A 47 17.70 -17.13 0.80
C LYS A 47 16.77 -17.12 -0.41
N GLU A 48 16.22 -18.29 -0.72
CA GLU A 48 15.12 -18.42 -1.65
C GLU A 48 13.83 -17.91 -1.00
N HIS A 49 13.07 -17.14 -1.76
CA HIS A 49 11.75 -16.66 -1.40
C HIS A 49 10.77 -16.95 -2.53
N GLU A 50 9.54 -17.31 -2.17
CA GLU A 50 8.45 -17.49 -3.12
C GLU A 50 7.60 -16.21 -3.18
N VAL A 51 7.43 -15.69 -4.40
CA VAL A 51 6.67 -14.46 -4.64
C VAL A 51 5.49 -14.77 -5.52
N LYS A 52 4.29 -14.38 -5.11
CA LYS A 52 3.10 -14.52 -5.95
C LYS A 52 3.23 -13.66 -7.19
N PHE A 53 2.75 -14.17 -8.32
CA PHE A 53 2.75 -13.41 -9.55
C PHE A 53 1.94 -12.10 -9.45
N SER A 54 0.84 -12.09 -8.68
CA SER A 54 0.04 -10.88 -8.41
C SER A 54 0.89 -9.72 -7.88
N ASP A 55 1.82 -10.00 -6.98
CA ASP A 55 2.67 -8.98 -6.37
C ASP A 55 3.75 -8.50 -7.33
N LEU A 56 4.31 -9.43 -8.11
CA LEU A 56 5.24 -9.09 -9.18
C LEU A 56 4.58 -8.20 -10.23
N LEU A 57 3.32 -8.48 -10.59
CA LEU A 57 2.55 -7.64 -11.50
C LEU A 57 2.32 -6.25 -10.88
N ALA A 58 1.95 -6.15 -9.60
CA ALA A 58 1.82 -4.87 -8.92
C ALA A 58 3.15 -4.08 -8.89
N CYS A 59 4.28 -4.77 -8.68
CA CYS A 59 5.62 -4.17 -8.75
C CYS A 59 5.98 -3.70 -10.17
N TYR A 60 5.61 -4.48 -11.18
CA TYR A 60 5.81 -4.11 -12.58
C TYR A 60 4.99 -2.87 -12.96
N ILE A 61 3.70 -2.85 -12.60
CA ILE A 61 2.83 -1.68 -12.77
C ILE A 61 3.44 -0.44 -12.12
N ASN A 62 3.97 -0.59 -10.89
CA ASN A 62 4.64 0.48 -10.17
C ASN A 62 5.84 1.06 -10.96
N ILE A 63 6.60 0.23 -11.68
CA ILE A 63 7.70 0.69 -12.55
C ILE A 63 7.15 1.42 -13.77
N VAL A 64 6.20 0.82 -14.49
CA VAL A 64 5.59 1.40 -15.71
C VAL A 64 4.99 2.78 -15.46
N LEU A 65 4.31 2.97 -14.32
CA LEU A 65 3.72 4.27 -13.94
C LEU A 65 4.76 5.36 -13.69
N GLN A 66 6.01 4.99 -13.39
CA GLN A 66 7.11 5.91 -13.08
C GLN A 66 8.00 6.21 -14.28
N GLU A 67 7.83 5.50 -15.39
CA GLU A 67 8.57 5.78 -16.61
C GLU A 67 8.09 7.09 -17.26
N ASP A 68 9.05 7.88 -17.76
CA ASP A 68 8.77 9.15 -18.43
C ASP A 68 8.21 8.95 -19.85
N SER A 69 8.43 7.78 -20.46
CA SER A 69 7.89 7.45 -21.78
C SER A 69 6.37 7.40 -21.74
N SER A 70 5.72 8.20 -22.57
CA SER A 70 4.26 8.16 -22.80
C SER A 70 3.89 7.30 -24.01
N LEU A 71 4.82 7.07 -24.95
CA LEU A 71 4.52 6.50 -26.27
C LEU A 71 4.01 5.06 -26.23
N THR A 72 4.39 4.29 -25.21
CA THR A 72 4.00 2.87 -25.05
C THR A 72 3.13 2.63 -23.82
N PHE A 73 2.70 3.70 -23.13
CA PHE A 73 2.03 3.57 -21.83
C PHE A 73 0.67 2.88 -21.98
N ASP A 74 -0.15 3.32 -22.94
CA ASP A 74 -1.48 2.74 -23.15
C ASP A 74 -1.40 1.27 -23.57
N ASP A 75 -0.48 0.94 -24.50
CA ASP A 75 -0.24 -0.45 -24.94
C ASP A 75 0.23 -1.35 -23.78
N GLU A 76 1.03 -0.82 -22.85
CA GLU A 76 1.48 -1.56 -21.68
C GLU A 76 0.35 -1.75 -20.67
N VAL A 77 -0.49 -0.72 -20.46
CA VAL A 77 -1.67 -0.79 -19.60
C VAL A 77 -2.66 -1.82 -20.14
N ASP A 78 -2.91 -1.84 -21.44
CA ASP A 78 -3.81 -2.82 -22.06
C ASP A 78 -3.25 -4.25 -21.87
N ARG A 79 -1.94 -4.45 -22.07
CA ARG A 79 -1.27 -5.73 -21.78
C ARG A 79 -1.36 -6.15 -20.31
N ILE A 80 -1.20 -5.22 -19.37
CA ILE A 80 -1.39 -5.47 -17.93
C ILE A 80 -2.82 -5.91 -17.66
N VAL A 81 -3.78 -5.15 -18.20
CA VAL A 81 -5.21 -5.37 -17.98
C VAL A 81 -5.62 -6.71 -18.54
N GLU A 82 -5.09 -7.11 -19.71
CA GLU A 82 -5.22 -8.44 -20.29
C GLU A 82 -4.73 -9.55 -19.35
N THR A 83 -3.59 -9.34 -18.67
CA THR A 83 -3.01 -10.31 -17.73
C THR A 83 -3.91 -10.51 -16.51
N ILE A 84 -4.58 -9.46 -16.03
CA ILE A 84 -5.46 -9.51 -14.87
C ILE A 84 -6.64 -10.50 -15.07
N ALA A 85 -7.03 -10.84 -16.30
CA ALA A 85 -8.08 -11.85 -16.53
C ALA A 85 -7.70 -13.23 -16.00
N TYR A 86 -6.41 -13.57 -15.99
CA TYR A 86 -5.92 -14.87 -15.57
C TYR A 86 -5.64 -14.94 -14.07
N ILE A 87 -5.74 -13.81 -13.36
CA ILE A 87 -5.59 -13.75 -11.90
C ILE A 87 -6.94 -14.07 -11.25
N THR A 88 -6.97 -15.09 -10.39
CA THR A 88 -8.16 -15.51 -9.62
C THR A 88 -8.22 -14.79 -8.29
N ASP A 89 -7.08 -14.64 -7.59
CA ASP A 89 -6.95 -13.91 -6.32
C ASP A 89 -6.80 -12.40 -6.58
N ARG A 90 -7.84 -11.80 -7.20
CA ARG A 90 -7.80 -10.38 -7.59
C ARG A 90 -7.75 -9.45 -6.39
N ASP A 91 -8.37 -9.82 -5.28
CA ASP A 91 -8.30 -9.09 -4.02
C ASP A 91 -6.86 -8.91 -3.50
N VAL A 92 -6.03 -9.95 -3.55
CA VAL A 92 -4.61 -9.89 -3.20
C VAL A 92 -3.88 -8.92 -4.14
N PHE A 93 -4.08 -9.05 -5.45
CA PHE A 93 -3.51 -8.14 -6.44
C PHE A 93 -3.92 -6.67 -6.19
N LEU A 94 -5.20 -6.41 -5.95
CA LEU A 94 -5.73 -5.07 -5.73
C LEU A 94 -5.20 -4.46 -4.43
N LEU A 95 -5.04 -5.24 -3.36
CA LEU A 95 -4.40 -4.78 -2.12
C LEU A 95 -2.93 -4.44 -2.35
N SER A 96 -2.18 -5.28 -3.07
CA SER A 96 -0.80 -4.98 -3.44
C SER A 96 -0.70 -3.71 -4.30
N LEU A 97 -1.63 -3.49 -5.23
CA LEU A 97 -1.68 -2.28 -6.04
C LEU A 97 -2.01 -1.03 -5.21
N GLN A 98 -2.93 -1.15 -4.23
CA GLN A 98 -3.25 -0.07 -3.28
C GLN A 98 -2.03 0.31 -2.44
N GLU A 99 -1.29 -0.67 -1.89
CA GLU A 99 -0.04 -0.39 -1.16
C GLU A 99 0.97 0.37 -2.04
N LYS A 100 1.15 -0.05 -3.30
CA LYS A 100 2.07 0.62 -4.22
C LYS A 100 1.63 2.04 -4.59
N MET A 101 0.33 2.28 -4.75
CA MET A 101 -0.19 3.64 -4.97
C MET A 101 0.01 4.51 -3.73
N ALA A 102 -0.28 4.00 -2.54
CA ALA A 102 -0.06 4.73 -1.29
C ALA A 102 1.41 5.11 -1.12
N GLU A 103 2.35 4.18 -1.39
CA GLU A 103 3.78 4.46 -1.38
C GLU A 103 4.16 5.62 -2.33
N ARG A 104 3.65 5.61 -3.57
CA ARG A 104 3.95 6.67 -4.55
C ARG A 104 3.38 8.03 -4.14
N ILE A 105 2.21 8.06 -3.50
CA ILE A 105 1.57 9.31 -3.06
C ILE A 105 2.26 9.86 -1.81
N LEU A 106 2.52 9.01 -0.80
CA LEU A 106 3.02 9.42 0.51
C LEU A 106 4.53 9.70 0.53
N SER A 107 5.28 9.00 -0.33
CA SER A 107 6.73 9.16 -0.43
C SER A 107 7.09 9.83 -1.77
N PRO A 108 7.13 11.18 -1.83
CA PRO A 108 7.38 11.95 -3.06
C PRO A 108 8.83 11.84 -3.58
N LEU A 109 9.57 10.81 -3.17
CA LEU A 109 10.86 10.45 -3.75
C LEU A 109 10.75 10.01 -5.22
N ARG A 110 9.54 9.61 -5.63
CA ARG A 110 9.21 9.12 -6.97
C ARG A 110 8.14 10.04 -7.57
N ARG A 111 8.14 10.19 -8.89
CA ARG A 111 7.12 10.99 -9.59
C ARG A 111 5.77 10.28 -9.47
N PHE A 112 4.77 10.99 -8.97
CA PHE A 112 3.38 10.55 -9.01
C PHE A 112 2.67 11.27 -10.16
N ASN A 113 2.09 10.50 -11.09
CA ASN A 113 1.33 11.04 -12.22
C ASN A 113 -0.13 10.62 -12.09
N ALA A 114 -0.96 11.51 -11.55
CA ALA A 114 -2.38 11.25 -11.32
C ALA A 114 -3.15 10.88 -12.60
N ALA A 115 -2.75 11.39 -13.77
CA ALA A 115 -3.40 11.08 -15.04
C ALA A 115 -3.11 9.65 -15.51
N LYS A 116 -1.85 9.21 -15.40
CA LYS A 116 -1.46 7.81 -15.68
C LYS A 116 -2.17 6.84 -14.74
N GLU A 117 -2.23 7.16 -13.45
CA GLU A 117 -2.95 6.36 -12.45
C GLU A 117 -4.45 6.26 -12.76
N ARG A 118 -5.09 7.38 -13.09
CA ARG A 118 -6.52 7.42 -13.45
C ARG A 118 -6.79 6.57 -14.69
N THR A 119 -5.89 6.58 -15.67
CA THR A 119 -6.00 5.76 -16.89
C THR A 119 -5.95 4.27 -16.57
N LEU A 120 -4.95 3.84 -15.79
CA LEU A 120 -4.84 2.45 -15.32
C LEU A 120 -6.08 2.01 -14.55
N VAL A 121 -6.51 2.81 -13.55
CA VAL A 121 -7.68 2.49 -12.72
C VAL A 121 -8.95 2.39 -13.58
N THR A 122 -9.10 3.26 -14.58
CA THR A 122 -10.24 3.21 -15.51
C THR A 122 -10.25 1.92 -16.33
N ARG A 123 -9.10 1.46 -16.82
CA ARG A 123 -8.99 0.20 -17.57
C ARG A 123 -9.26 -1.02 -16.70
N ILE A 124 -8.77 -1.03 -15.46
CA ILE A 124 -9.10 -2.07 -14.48
C ILE A 124 -10.61 -2.06 -14.20
N ARG A 125 -11.23 -0.89 -14.01
CA ARG A 125 -12.69 -0.74 -13.78
C ARG A 125 -13.51 -1.32 -14.93
N GLN A 126 -13.12 -1.05 -16.18
CA GLN A 126 -13.82 -1.55 -17.36
C GLN A 126 -13.83 -3.08 -17.42
N ARG A 127 -12.77 -3.73 -16.94
CA ARG A 127 -12.62 -5.19 -17.01
C ARG A 127 -13.10 -5.94 -15.79
N CYS A 128 -12.81 -5.42 -14.60
CA CYS A 128 -13.10 -6.06 -13.31
C CYS A 128 -14.39 -5.53 -12.66
N GLY A 129 -14.93 -4.42 -13.16
CA GLY A 129 -16.11 -3.76 -12.64
C GLY A 129 -15.80 -2.70 -11.56
N PRO A 130 -16.81 -1.90 -11.20
CA PRO A 130 -16.64 -0.74 -10.31
C PRO A 130 -16.24 -1.11 -8.88
N ALA A 131 -16.73 -2.24 -8.37
CA ALA A 131 -16.45 -2.64 -7.00
C ALA A 131 -14.96 -2.99 -6.76
N SER A 132 -14.22 -3.36 -7.81
CA SER A 132 -12.79 -3.67 -7.73
C SER A 132 -11.91 -2.43 -7.60
N THR A 133 -12.37 -1.26 -8.06
CA THR A 133 -11.56 -0.04 -8.12
C THR A 133 -11.95 1.01 -7.09
N THR A 134 -13.02 0.81 -6.32
CA THR A 134 -13.54 1.77 -5.33
C THR A 134 -12.45 2.38 -4.44
N TYR A 135 -11.55 1.56 -3.89
CA TYR A 135 -10.46 2.04 -3.02
C TYR A 135 -9.42 2.87 -3.78
N LEU A 136 -8.98 2.41 -4.95
CA LEU A 136 -8.01 3.12 -5.80
C LEU A 136 -8.57 4.47 -6.29
N GLU A 137 -9.84 4.49 -6.70
CA GLU A 137 -10.55 5.71 -7.09
C GLU A 137 -10.65 6.68 -5.92
N GLY A 138 -11.03 6.18 -4.73
CA GLY A 138 -11.10 7.00 -3.52
C GLY A 138 -9.77 7.60 -3.11
N MET A 139 -8.67 6.86 -3.23
CA MET A 139 -7.32 7.38 -2.97
C MET A 139 -6.94 8.51 -3.94
N LEU A 140 -7.28 8.37 -5.23
CA LEU A 140 -7.05 9.42 -6.23
C LEU A 140 -7.93 10.65 -5.99
N ASP A 141 -9.18 10.46 -5.59
CA ASP A 141 -10.08 11.56 -5.28
C ASP A 141 -9.61 12.31 -4.03
N ASP A 142 -9.19 11.60 -2.98
CA ASP A 142 -8.61 12.20 -1.77
C ASP A 142 -7.32 12.97 -2.09
N PHE A 143 -6.45 12.44 -2.97
CA PHE A 143 -5.25 13.13 -3.44
C PHE A 143 -5.58 14.43 -4.19
N ASN A 144 -6.54 14.40 -5.11
CA ASN A 144 -6.95 15.57 -5.88
C ASN A 144 -7.60 16.64 -5.00
N LEU A 145 -8.48 16.24 -4.08
CA LEU A 145 -9.10 17.13 -3.10
C LEU A 145 -8.05 17.80 -2.21
N SER A 146 -7.05 17.02 -1.78
CA SER A 146 -5.95 17.52 -0.96
C SER A 146 -5.09 18.55 -1.70
N ASN A 147 -4.77 18.31 -2.99
CA ASN A 147 -4.01 19.26 -3.80
C ASN A 147 -4.79 20.55 -4.12
N ALA A 148 -6.13 20.46 -4.19
CA ALA A 148 -6.98 21.64 -4.32
C ALA A 148 -7.02 22.48 -3.04
N PHE A 149 -6.67 21.90 -1.88
CA PHE A 149 -6.54 22.62 -0.63
C PHE A 149 -5.17 23.31 -0.53
N HIS A 150 -5.13 24.58 -0.92
CA HIS A 150 -3.90 25.39 -0.90
C HIS A 150 -3.52 25.83 0.52
N ALA A 151 -2.91 24.91 1.28
CA ALA A 151 -2.54 25.08 2.69
C ALA A 151 -1.75 26.39 2.97
N MET A 152 -0.77 26.74 2.12
CA MET A 152 -0.01 27.97 2.28
C MET A 152 -0.87 29.23 2.13
N THR A 153 -1.78 29.27 1.15
CA THR A 153 -2.70 30.39 0.96
C THR A 153 -3.65 30.56 2.15
N VAL A 154 -4.13 29.45 2.70
CA VAL A 154 -4.99 29.44 3.89
C VAL A 154 -4.24 30.03 5.10
N LEU A 155 -2.99 29.61 5.32
CA LEU A 155 -2.15 30.12 6.41
C LEU A 155 -1.81 31.60 6.22
N SER A 156 -1.50 32.03 4.99
CA SER A 156 -1.24 33.44 4.67
C SER A 156 -2.45 34.33 4.95
N ASN A 157 -3.65 33.91 4.55
CA ASN A 157 -4.88 34.67 4.79
C ASN A 157 -5.21 34.81 6.28
N ARG A 158 -4.76 33.86 7.09
CA ARG A 158 -4.88 33.91 8.56
C ARG A 158 -3.74 34.67 9.25
N GLY A 159 -2.77 35.19 8.49
CA GLY A 159 -1.58 35.86 9.05
C GLY A 159 -0.63 34.91 9.79
N GLN A 160 -0.72 33.60 9.53
CA GLN A 160 0.02 32.54 10.22
C GLN A 160 0.97 31.79 9.27
N ALA A 161 1.43 32.45 8.19
CA ALA A 161 2.32 31.85 7.20
C ALA A 161 3.66 31.47 7.84
N PRO A 162 4.07 30.18 7.79
CA PRO A 162 5.38 29.76 8.27
C PRO A 162 6.50 30.16 7.30
N ALA A 163 7.74 30.09 7.80
CA ALA A 163 8.95 30.31 7.00
C ALA A 163 9.34 29.10 6.10
N PHE A 164 8.47 28.10 5.98
CA PHE A 164 8.68 26.88 5.19
C PHE A 164 7.39 26.50 4.47
N GLU A 165 7.50 25.77 3.36
CA GLU A 165 6.34 25.32 2.60
C GLU A 165 5.64 24.13 3.26
N VAL A 166 4.31 24.11 3.22
CA VAL A 166 3.49 23.01 3.74
C VAL A 166 2.48 22.56 2.71
N SER A 167 2.47 21.25 2.45
CA SER A 167 1.43 20.56 1.69
C SER A 167 0.66 19.62 2.62
N LEU A 168 -0.67 19.58 2.49
CA LEU A 168 -1.52 18.71 3.29
C LEU A 168 -2.11 17.61 2.40
N LEU A 169 -1.98 16.35 2.81
CA LEU A 169 -2.71 15.21 2.25
C LEU A 169 -3.74 14.73 3.28
N VAL A 170 -5.03 14.94 3.01
CA VAL A 170 -6.12 14.48 3.87
C VAL A 170 -6.76 13.24 3.25
N THR A 171 -6.71 12.14 3.99
CA THR A 171 -7.19 10.84 3.54
C THR A 171 -8.40 10.39 4.35
N LYS A 172 -9.41 9.80 3.72
CA LYS A 172 -10.55 9.22 4.45
C LYS A 172 -10.15 7.92 5.13
N LYS A 173 -10.46 7.81 6.43
CA LYS A 173 -10.27 6.57 7.20
C LYS A 173 -11.05 5.43 6.56
N GLY A 174 -10.39 4.30 6.34
CA GLY A 174 -10.97 3.10 5.73
C GLY A 174 -10.88 3.03 4.21
N MET A 175 -10.52 4.12 3.52
CA MET A 175 -10.25 4.10 2.07
C MET A 175 -8.80 3.74 1.74
N TRP A 176 -7.88 4.12 2.62
CA TRP A 176 -6.45 3.89 2.45
C TRP A 176 -5.99 2.68 3.27
N ILE A 177 -4.76 2.22 3.00
CA ILE A 177 -4.18 1.04 3.65
C ILE A 177 -4.21 1.20 5.19
N SER A 178 -4.56 0.12 5.88
CA SER A 178 -4.76 0.12 7.34
C SER A 178 -3.50 0.52 8.12
N LYS A 179 -2.31 0.29 7.53
CA LYS A 179 -1.01 0.64 8.11
C LYS A 179 -0.81 2.15 8.28
N LEU A 180 -1.62 3.00 7.64
CA LEU A 180 -1.56 4.45 7.83
C LEU A 180 -2.28 4.90 9.11
N SER A 181 -3.14 4.06 9.69
CA SER A 181 -4.00 4.42 10.82
C SER A 181 -3.49 3.79 12.11
N THR A 182 -3.21 4.57 13.16
CA THR A 182 -4.13 4.84 14.30
C THR A 182 -3.46 5.20 15.65
N ALA A 183 -2.14 5.39 15.73
CA ALA A 183 -1.54 5.99 16.93
C ALA A 183 -0.34 6.84 16.54
N ASP A 184 -0.51 8.16 16.52
CA ASP A 184 0.62 9.05 16.37
C ASP A 184 1.40 9.07 17.67
N THR A 185 2.56 8.43 17.67
CA THR A 185 3.46 8.40 18.81
C THR A 185 4.54 9.46 18.69
N ILE A 186 4.80 10.00 17.50
CA ILE A 186 5.95 10.87 17.27
C ILE A 186 5.64 12.27 17.78
N LYS A 187 6.53 12.80 18.63
CA LYS A 187 6.48 14.20 19.05
C LYS A 187 7.10 15.08 17.97
N ILE A 188 6.39 16.14 17.61
CA ILE A 188 6.83 17.12 16.60
C ILE A 188 7.34 18.39 17.28
N PRO A 189 8.41 19.04 16.76
CA PRO A 189 8.87 20.33 17.27
C PRO A 189 7.77 21.39 17.31
N ALA A 190 7.74 22.20 18.37
CA ALA A 190 6.69 23.19 18.63
C ALA A 190 6.40 24.14 17.44
N LYS A 191 7.45 24.55 16.71
CA LYS A 191 7.33 25.40 15.52
C LYS A 191 6.51 24.76 14.40
N ILE A 192 6.63 23.45 14.20
CA ILE A 192 5.85 22.70 13.22
C ILE A 192 4.47 22.39 13.79
N GLN A 193 4.39 21.99 15.07
CA GLN A 193 3.13 21.67 15.74
C GLN A 193 2.11 22.82 15.67
N SER A 194 2.55 24.06 15.91
CA SER A 194 1.67 25.23 15.83
C SER A 194 1.08 25.43 14.43
N VAL A 195 1.87 25.18 13.38
CA VAL A 195 1.39 25.28 11.99
C VAL A 195 0.37 24.19 11.68
N LEU A 196 0.61 22.97 12.16
CA LEU A 196 -0.31 21.85 11.99
C LEU A 196 -1.65 22.11 12.68
N GLU A 197 -1.65 22.68 13.89
CA GLU A 197 -2.89 23.00 14.60
C GLU A 197 -3.70 24.09 13.87
N ASN A 198 -3.03 25.13 13.39
CA ASN A 198 -3.69 26.18 12.58
C ASN A 198 -4.32 25.62 11.30
N LEU A 199 -3.64 24.69 10.63
CA LEU A 199 -4.18 23.99 9.45
C LEU A 199 -5.35 23.07 9.81
N ARG A 200 -5.26 22.37 10.95
CA ARG A 200 -6.34 21.51 11.45
C ARG A 200 -7.60 22.32 11.71
N GLU A 201 -7.48 23.45 12.40
CA GLU A 201 -8.61 24.36 12.65
C GLU A 201 -9.18 24.89 11.34
N ALA A 202 -8.33 25.32 10.40
CA ALA A 202 -8.76 25.82 9.11
C ALA A 202 -9.48 24.78 8.26
N TYR A 203 -9.01 23.53 8.28
CA TYR A 203 -9.64 22.45 7.52
C TYR A 203 -10.96 21.99 8.13
N LEU A 204 -11.10 22.06 9.45
CA LEU A 204 -12.30 21.66 10.17
C LEU A 204 -13.36 22.76 10.25
N GLU A 205 -13.00 24.01 9.95
CA GLU A 205 -13.91 25.15 9.94
C GLU A 205 -15.15 24.86 9.07
N GLY A 206 -16.35 25.03 9.64
CA GLY A 206 -17.61 24.76 8.94
C GLY A 206 -17.95 23.27 8.77
N THR A 207 -17.16 22.33 9.31
CA THR A 207 -17.48 20.90 9.26
C THR A 207 -17.99 20.40 10.61
N SER A 208 -19.11 19.68 10.61
CA SER A 208 -19.67 19.02 11.82
C SER A 208 -19.36 17.53 11.81
N GLY A 209 -18.80 17.01 12.90
CA GLY A 209 -18.58 15.56 13.09
C GLY A 209 -17.32 14.99 12.42
N ARG A 210 -16.47 15.82 11.79
CA ARG A 210 -15.16 15.39 11.31
C ARG A 210 -14.11 15.50 12.41
N GLN A 211 -13.21 14.54 12.46
CA GLN A 211 -12.02 14.57 13.30
C GLN A 211 -10.80 14.28 12.44
N LEU A 212 -9.75 15.08 12.61
CA LEU A 212 -8.45 14.84 11.99
C LEU A 212 -7.52 14.14 12.98
N ALA A 213 -6.75 13.19 12.47
CA ALA A 213 -5.66 12.54 13.16
C ALA A 213 -4.42 12.66 12.28
N TRP A 214 -3.30 13.06 12.90
CA TRP A 214 -2.02 13.14 12.22
C TRP A 214 -1.37 11.76 12.15
N THR A 215 -0.52 11.58 11.15
CA THR A 215 0.25 10.35 10.93
C THR A 215 1.68 10.73 10.59
N HIS A 216 2.42 11.25 11.59
CA HIS A 216 3.76 11.82 11.37
C HIS A 216 4.77 10.80 10.81
N GLU A 217 4.65 9.51 11.12
CA GLU A 217 5.51 8.45 10.58
C GLU A 217 5.48 8.40 9.04
N ASN A 218 4.33 8.69 8.44
CA ASN A 218 4.09 8.62 7.00
C ASN A 218 4.30 9.97 6.29
N ALA A 219 4.65 11.02 7.03
CA ALA A 219 4.94 12.33 6.46
C ALA A 219 6.34 12.35 5.83
N SER A 220 6.57 13.31 4.93
CA SER A 220 7.86 13.55 4.28
C SER A 220 8.27 15.01 4.40
N ALA A 221 9.56 15.27 4.21
CA ALA A 221 10.15 16.59 4.28
C ALA A 221 11.22 16.79 3.20
N GLU A 222 11.32 18.03 2.74
CA GLU A 222 12.44 18.55 1.97
C GLU A 222 13.22 19.51 2.86
N VAL A 223 14.49 19.20 3.10
CA VAL A 223 15.37 20.02 3.96
C VAL A 223 16.57 20.53 3.16
N LEU A 224 16.96 21.77 3.42
CA LEU A 224 18.23 22.32 2.93
C LEU A 224 19.30 22.09 4.00
N ALA A 225 20.23 21.19 3.73
CA ALA A 225 21.35 20.90 4.59
C ALA A 225 22.58 21.73 4.17
N HIS A 226 23.22 22.37 5.15
CA HIS A 226 24.42 23.18 4.96
C HIS A 226 25.62 22.35 5.40
N PHE A 227 26.45 21.91 4.45
CA PHE A 227 27.70 21.21 4.74
C PHE A 227 28.89 22.14 4.46
N PRO A 228 30.06 21.89 5.08
CA PRO A 228 31.29 22.60 4.71
C PRO A 228 31.63 22.49 3.22
N GLY A 229 31.29 21.34 2.60
CA GLY A 229 31.45 21.09 1.16
C GLY A 229 30.36 21.67 0.26
N GLY A 230 29.43 22.48 0.79
CA GLY A 230 28.35 23.13 0.06
C GLY A 230 26.95 22.75 0.54
N ASN A 231 25.94 23.39 -0.04
CA ASN A 231 24.54 23.15 0.33
C ASN A 231 23.97 21.99 -0.46
N GLN A 232 23.09 21.20 0.16
CA GLN A 232 22.40 20.09 -0.50
C GLN A 232 20.94 20.02 -0.04
N THR A 233 20.03 19.89 -0.98
CA THR A 233 18.62 19.62 -0.71
C THR A 233 18.41 18.12 -0.52
N ILE A 234 17.84 17.71 0.60
CA ILE A 234 17.60 16.32 0.94
C ILE A 234 16.08 16.08 1.04
N PHE A 235 15.58 15.06 0.35
CA PHE A 235 14.21 14.55 0.46
C PHE A 235 14.23 13.31 1.32
N LEU A 236 13.41 13.26 2.36
CA LEU A 236 13.42 12.19 3.35
C LEU A 236 12.08 12.06 4.07
N SER A 237 11.91 11.00 4.86
CA SER A 237 10.72 10.85 5.72
C SER A 237 10.77 11.80 6.92
N CYS A 238 9.62 12.11 7.51
CA CYS A 238 9.55 12.98 8.69
C CYS A 238 10.40 12.43 9.86
N PRO A 239 10.37 11.12 10.21
CA PRO A 239 11.25 10.59 11.23
C PRO A 239 12.74 10.81 10.92
N GLN A 240 13.16 10.66 9.66
CA GLN A 240 14.54 10.95 9.25
C GLN A 240 14.90 12.43 9.45
N ALA A 241 13.92 13.34 9.29
CA ALA A 241 14.14 14.79 9.39
C ALA A 241 14.34 15.20 10.83
N LEU A 242 13.53 14.63 11.72
CA LEU A 242 13.64 14.83 13.15
C LEU A 242 15.02 14.40 13.67
N VAL A 243 15.55 13.27 13.22
CA VAL A 243 16.93 12.85 13.56
C VAL A 243 17.96 13.89 13.10
N LEU A 244 17.82 14.45 11.89
CA LEU A 244 18.73 15.49 11.40
C LEU A 244 18.59 16.80 12.20
N PHE A 245 17.40 17.15 12.68
CA PHE A 245 17.18 18.37 13.46
C PHE A 245 17.90 18.37 14.81
N MET A 246 18.24 17.20 15.37
CA MET A 246 19.03 17.11 16.61
C MET A 246 20.42 17.73 16.46
N PHE A 247 20.96 17.76 15.23
CA PHE A 247 22.27 18.34 14.91
C PHE A 247 22.23 19.85 14.64
N ASN A 248 21.05 20.48 14.72
CA ASN A 248 20.94 21.94 14.71
C ASN A 248 21.08 22.53 16.13
N THR A 249 21.54 21.72 17.09
CA THR A 249 21.90 22.15 18.45
C THR A 249 23.42 22.29 18.56
N GLU A 250 23.94 22.86 19.65
CA GLU A 250 25.39 23.03 19.87
C GLU A 250 26.14 21.72 20.16
N LYS A 251 25.50 20.54 20.01
CA LYS A 251 26.10 19.24 20.28
C LYS A 251 26.72 18.64 19.01
N ASP A 252 28.00 18.26 19.09
CA ASP A 252 28.71 17.55 18.01
C ASP A 252 28.24 16.10 17.82
N THR A 253 27.73 15.49 18.89
CA THR A 253 27.29 14.10 18.93
C THR A 253 25.95 13.97 19.65
N VAL A 254 25.11 13.06 19.15
CA VAL A 254 23.78 12.77 19.69
C VAL A 254 23.66 11.27 19.94
N LEU A 255 23.22 10.89 21.14
CA LEU A 255 22.95 9.48 21.45
C LEU A 255 21.63 9.04 20.84
N LEU A 256 21.53 7.79 20.37
CA LEU A 256 20.25 7.27 19.84
C LEU A 256 19.13 7.30 20.88
N LYS A 257 19.46 7.08 22.15
CA LYS A 257 18.52 7.26 23.26
C LYS A 257 17.95 8.68 23.33
N GLU A 258 18.76 9.71 23.11
CA GLU A 258 18.28 11.10 23.13
C GLU A 258 17.30 11.37 21.98
N CYS A 259 17.53 10.79 20.79
CA CYS A 259 16.58 10.86 19.68
C CYS A 259 15.23 10.21 20.03
N CYS A 260 15.27 9.02 20.65
CA CYS A 260 14.08 8.32 21.12
C CYS A 260 13.30 9.17 22.13
N ASP A 261 13.98 9.73 23.13
CA ASP A 261 13.36 10.51 24.20
C ASP A 261 12.78 11.85 23.68
N ALA A 262 13.50 12.53 22.78
CA ALA A 262 13.09 13.83 22.24
C ALA A 262 11.82 13.73 21.37
N TYR A 263 11.75 12.73 20.50
CA TYR A 263 10.67 12.59 19.53
C TYR A 263 9.72 11.43 19.80
N ASN A 264 9.87 10.75 20.94
CA ASN A 264 9.10 9.56 21.30
C ASN A 264 9.14 8.46 20.22
N MET A 265 10.32 8.27 19.63
CA MET A 265 10.58 7.20 18.66
C MET A 265 11.05 5.93 19.38
N THR A 266 10.81 4.78 18.77
CA THR A 266 11.35 3.50 19.27
C THR A 266 12.68 3.17 18.59
N ILE A 267 13.48 2.30 19.21
CA ILE A 267 14.75 1.86 18.61
C ILE A 267 14.52 1.09 17.32
N GLU A 268 13.42 0.34 17.21
CA GLU A 268 13.05 -0.40 15.99
C GLU A 268 12.80 0.58 14.84
N MET A 269 12.12 1.70 15.11
CA MET A 269 11.94 2.77 14.12
C MET A 269 13.29 3.38 13.71
N LEU A 270 14.21 3.63 14.65
CA LEU A 270 15.55 4.15 14.33
C LEU A 270 16.39 3.16 13.51
N GLN A 271 16.35 1.88 13.87
CA GLN A 271 16.98 0.79 13.11
C GLN A 271 16.44 0.72 11.67
N GLU A 272 15.16 1.03 11.51
CA GLU A 272 14.57 1.25 10.21
C GLU A 272 15.15 2.51 9.60
N ILE A 273 14.93 3.72 10.09
CA ILE A 273 15.17 4.95 9.32
C ILE A 273 16.64 5.37 9.09
N LEU A 274 17.60 4.88 9.89
CA LEU A 274 19.01 5.30 9.87
C LEU A 274 19.88 4.77 8.71
N PRO A 275 19.78 3.51 8.25
CA PRO A 275 20.67 2.95 7.23
C PRO A 275 20.80 3.78 5.94
N PRO A 276 19.75 4.40 5.36
CA PRO A 276 19.89 5.29 4.21
C PRO A 276 20.73 6.53 4.51
N ILE A 277 20.57 7.13 5.69
CA ILE A 277 21.34 8.29 6.15
C ILE A 277 22.82 7.92 6.29
N LEU A 278 23.09 6.78 6.93
CA LEU A 278 24.45 6.26 7.14
C LEU A 278 25.12 5.85 5.83
N LYS A 279 24.39 5.18 4.93
CA LYS A 279 24.88 4.80 3.60
C LYS A 279 25.17 6.02 2.73
N ALA A 280 24.37 7.07 2.85
CA ALA A 280 24.64 8.36 2.21
C ALA A 280 25.84 9.09 2.84
N ARG A 281 26.31 8.67 4.01
CA ARG A 281 27.40 9.27 4.79
C ARG A 281 27.09 10.70 5.24
N ILE A 282 25.82 11.02 5.46
CA ILE A 282 25.41 12.31 6.06
C ILE A 282 25.75 12.31 7.55
N LEU A 283 25.43 11.21 8.24
CA LEU A 283 25.81 10.97 9.62
C LEU A 283 26.80 9.80 9.68
N LYS A 284 27.63 9.81 10.74
CA LYS A 284 28.46 8.69 11.16
C LYS A 284 27.85 8.09 12.41
N ARG A 285 27.91 6.76 12.52
CA ARG A 285 27.51 6.01 13.71
C ARG A 285 28.74 5.40 14.35
N LYS A 286 28.88 5.61 15.66
CA LYS A 286 29.85 4.91 16.50
C LYS A 286 29.09 3.93 17.37
N GLY A 287 29.15 2.67 16.98
CA GLY A 287 28.48 1.55 17.64
C GLY A 287 29.27 0.27 17.44
N THR A 288 28.97 -0.75 18.24
CA THR A 288 29.67 -2.04 18.22
C THR A 288 29.01 -3.05 17.29
N SER A 289 27.70 -2.96 17.11
CA SER A 289 26.90 -3.93 16.38
C SER A 289 26.49 -3.43 14.99
N LYS A 290 26.00 -4.37 14.16
CA LYS A 290 25.52 -4.05 12.81
C LYS A 290 24.24 -3.21 12.84
N ASP A 291 23.32 -3.52 13.73
CA ASP A 291 22.02 -2.85 13.85
C ASP A 291 22.08 -1.73 14.89
N PRO A 292 21.46 -0.56 14.67
CA PRO A 292 21.43 0.53 15.65
C PRO A 292 20.91 0.13 17.04
N GLU A 293 21.61 0.55 18.09
CA GLU A 293 21.31 0.29 19.49
C GLU A 293 21.22 1.58 20.30
N MET A 294 20.44 1.58 21.41
CA MET A 294 20.19 2.79 22.21
C MET A 294 21.47 3.51 22.69
N GLY A 295 22.56 2.77 22.91
CA GLY A 295 23.84 3.31 23.38
C GLY A 295 24.75 3.87 22.28
N ASP A 296 24.35 3.79 21.01
CA ASP A 296 25.17 4.29 19.92
C ASP A 296 25.15 5.82 19.83
N GLU A 297 26.29 6.36 19.40
CA GLU A 297 26.47 7.79 19.14
C GLU A 297 26.37 8.06 17.63
N LEU A 298 25.60 9.08 17.26
CA LEU A 298 25.59 9.66 15.94
C LEU A 298 26.38 10.97 15.94
N SER A 299 27.16 11.19 14.88
CA SER A 299 27.84 12.46 14.65
C SER A 299 27.61 12.97 13.23
N PHE A 300 27.58 14.29 13.09
CA PHE A 300 27.48 14.93 11.78
C PHE A 300 28.78 14.72 11.00
N ASN A 301 28.68 14.35 9.72
CA ASN A 301 29.88 14.17 8.89
C ASN A 301 30.33 15.48 8.25
N GLU A 302 31.19 16.24 8.93
CA GLU A 302 31.76 17.48 8.39
C GLU A 302 32.58 17.27 7.10
N ALA A 303 33.19 16.09 6.94
CA ALA A 303 33.92 15.70 5.74
C ALA A 303 33.00 15.23 4.59
N TYR A 304 31.69 15.47 4.69
CA TYR A 304 30.74 15.12 3.64
C TYR A 304 30.98 15.96 2.38
N ALA A 305 31.32 15.30 1.29
CA ALA A 305 31.42 15.90 -0.02
C ALA A 305 30.07 15.81 -0.75
N VAL A 306 29.48 16.96 -1.07
CA VAL A 306 28.22 17.05 -1.81
C VAL A 306 28.44 16.59 -3.25
N LYS A 307 27.93 15.40 -3.60
CA LYS A 307 28.06 14.84 -4.97
C LYS A 307 26.93 15.25 -5.93
N LYS A 308 25.76 15.56 -5.38
CA LYS A 308 24.53 15.89 -6.12
C LYS A 308 23.79 16.98 -5.36
N MET A 309 23.19 17.94 -6.06
CA MET A 309 22.45 19.03 -5.40
C MET A 309 21.17 18.57 -4.71
N ARG A 310 20.50 17.56 -5.27
CA ARG A 310 19.30 16.95 -4.70
C ARG A 310 19.58 15.50 -4.36
N LEU A 311 19.44 15.15 -3.09
CA LEU A 311 19.59 13.79 -2.57
C LEU A 311 18.22 13.27 -2.11
N ARG A 312 17.88 12.05 -2.51
CA ARG A 312 16.63 11.39 -2.10
C ARG A 312 16.98 10.22 -1.21
N LEU A 313 16.62 10.31 0.06
CA LEU A 313 16.76 9.21 1.02
C LEU A 313 15.45 8.41 1.00
N PRO A 314 15.48 7.12 0.61
CA PRO A 314 14.31 6.27 0.78
C PRO A 314 13.93 6.21 2.27
N PRO A 315 12.62 6.24 2.62
CA PRO A 315 12.21 5.70 3.90
C PRO A 315 12.75 4.27 3.93
N THR A 316 13.45 3.90 4.99
CA THR A 316 14.08 2.59 4.99
C THR A 316 13.03 1.51 5.08
N LEU A 317 13.23 0.50 4.27
CA LEU A 317 12.21 -0.45 3.93
C LEU A 317 12.34 -1.69 4.80
N LYS A 318 11.60 -1.73 5.92
CA LYS A 318 11.12 -3.01 6.47
C LYS A 318 9.72 -3.41 5.97
N LYS A 319 9.16 -2.69 4.98
CA LYS A 319 7.93 -3.08 4.26
C LYS A 319 8.08 -3.29 2.74
N MET A 320 9.30 -3.30 2.19
CA MET A 320 9.53 -3.60 0.76
C MET A 320 10.53 -4.75 0.50
N SER A 321 10.72 -5.64 1.47
CA SER A 321 11.29 -6.96 1.16
C SER A 321 10.14 -7.91 0.84
N VAL A 322 10.47 -9.01 0.19
CA VAL A 322 9.58 -10.12 -0.21
C VAL A 322 8.67 -10.64 0.92
N ILE A 323 8.92 -10.24 2.17
CA ILE A 323 8.13 -10.51 3.38
C ILE A 323 6.76 -9.79 3.37
N ALA A 324 6.58 -8.71 2.60
CA ALA A 324 5.27 -8.03 2.47
C ALA A 324 4.18 -8.90 1.81
N ASN A 325 4.56 -9.95 1.06
CA ASN A 325 3.62 -10.90 0.44
C ASN A 325 2.75 -11.60 1.48
N ASP A 326 3.35 -12.01 2.61
CA ASP A 326 2.62 -12.71 3.67
C ASP A 326 1.62 -11.77 4.35
N GLU A 327 1.99 -10.53 4.61
CA GLU A 327 1.08 -9.55 5.25
C GLU A 327 -0.10 -9.21 4.36
N VAL A 328 0.12 -8.93 3.07
CA VAL A 328 -0.97 -8.61 2.13
C VAL A 328 -1.86 -9.82 1.93
N THR A 329 -1.28 -11.01 1.77
CA THR A 329 -2.04 -12.26 1.66
C THR A 329 -2.83 -12.54 2.95
N GLN A 330 -2.23 -12.33 4.13
CA GLN A 330 -2.89 -12.53 5.41
C GLN A 330 -4.05 -11.53 5.58
N LYS A 331 -3.83 -10.27 5.20
CA LYS A 331 -4.87 -9.24 5.21
C LYS A 331 -6.03 -9.59 4.27
N ALA A 332 -5.74 -10.01 3.03
CA ALA A 332 -6.75 -10.50 2.11
C ALA A 332 -7.55 -11.65 2.74
N ASN A 333 -6.87 -12.65 3.32
CA ASN A 333 -7.53 -13.77 3.99
C ASN A 333 -8.39 -13.36 5.20
N GLN A 334 -8.00 -12.32 5.93
CA GLN A 334 -8.82 -11.75 7.01
C GLN A 334 -10.08 -11.08 6.44
N ASP A 335 -9.96 -10.34 5.34
CA ASP A 335 -11.07 -9.61 4.70
C ASP A 335 -12.03 -10.54 3.94
N ARG A 336 -11.56 -11.70 3.46
CA ARG A 336 -12.39 -12.74 2.82
C ARG A 336 -13.44 -13.32 3.76
N ARG A 337 -13.16 -13.46 5.06
CA ARG A 337 -14.09 -14.07 6.04
C ARG A 337 -15.41 -13.29 6.19
N PRO A 338 -15.41 -11.98 6.50
CA PRO A 338 -16.65 -11.21 6.56
C PRO A 338 -17.31 -11.05 5.18
N ALA A 339 -16.54 -11.04 4.08
CA ALA A 339 -17.11 -11.04 2.74
C ALA A 339 -17.91 -12.32 2.43
N ILE A 340 -17.36 -13.49 2.82
CA ILE A 340 -18.06 -14.78 2.72
C ILE A 340 -19.32 -14.77 3.58
N ASP A 341 -19.24 -14.31 4.84
CA ASP A 341 -20.42 -14.23 5.72
C ASP A 341 -21.53 -13.39 5.08
N ALA A 342 -21.18 -12.18 4.62
CA ALA A 342 -22.14 -11.27 4.00
C ALA A 342 -22.75 -11.87 2.72
N CYS A 343 -21.96 -12.57 1.92
CA CYS A 343 -22.43 -13.27 0.74
C CYS A 343 -23.42 -14.39 1.09
N ILE A 344 -23.09 -15.23 2.06
CA ILE A 344 -23.98 -16.31 2.54
C ILE A 344 -25.29 -15.71 3.06
N VAL A 345 -25.24 -14.72 3.96
CA VAL A 345 -26.44 -14.10 4.53
C VAL A 345 -27.30 -13.47 3.43
N LYS A 346 -26.69 -12.81 2.43
CA LYS A 346 -27.41 -12.25 1.28
C LYS A 346 -28.14 -13.32 0.47
N ILE A 347 -27.50 -14.46 0.22
CA ILE A 347 -28.12 -15.60 -0.50
C ILE A 347 -29.27 -16.17 0.32
N MET A 348 -29.03 -16.44 1.61
CA MET A 348 -30.01 -17.01 2.53
C MET A 348 -31.25 -16.13 2.67
N LYS A 349 -31.07 -14.81 2.84
CA LYS A 349 -32.17 -13.85 2.92
C LYS A 349 -33.02 -13.78 1.65
N SER A 350 -32.41 -14.04 0.48
CA SER A 350 -33.13 -14.04 -0.79
C SER A 350 -33.86 -15.36 -1.06
N ARG A 351 -33.30 -16.50 -0.64
CA ARG A 351 -33.81 -17.84 -0.97
C ARG A 351 -34.69 -18.44 0.13
N TRP A 352 -34.54 -17.97 1.37
CA TRP A 352 -35.11 -18.51 2.61
C TRP A 352 -34.67 -19.93 2.97
N THR A 353 -34.66 -20.83 1.99
CA THR A 353 -34.18 -22.20 2.10
C THR A 353 -33.27 -22.56 0.92
N ILE A 354 -32.18 -23.28 1.18
CA ILE A 354 -31.23 -23.68 0.13
C ILE A 354 -30.45 -24.93 0.54
N THR A 355 -30.15 -25.79 -0.43
CA THR A 355 -29.30 -26.96 -0.19
C THR A 355 -27.83 -26.57 -0.13
N HIS A 356 -27.03 -27.36 0.60
CA HIS A 356 -25.61 -27.12 0.79
C HIS A 356 -24.85 -26.93 -0.53
N THR A 357 -25.05 -27.83 -1.50
CA THR A 357 -24.38 -27.76 -2.81
C THR A 357 -24.70 -26.46 -3.56
N LYS A 358 -25.99 -26.10 -3.63
CA LYS A 358 -26.44 -24.88 -4.30
C LYS A 358 -25.91 -23.62 -3.62
N LEU A 359 -25.84 -23.62 -2.29
CA LEU A 359 -25.29 -22.51 -1.52
C LEU A 359 -23.79 -22.30 -1.80
N LEU A 360 -23.02 -23.39 -1.85
CA LEU A 360 -21.59 -23.33 -2.18
C LEU A 360 -21.37 -22.82 -3.61
N GLU A 361 -22.13 -23.31 -4.58
CA GLU A 361 -22.06 -22.88 -5.99
C GLU A 361 -22.42 -21.39 -6.12
N GLU A 362 -23.52 -20.96 -5.50
CA GLU A 362 -23.98 -19.58 -5.58
C GLU A 362 -23.03 -18.61 -4.85
N CYS A 363 -22.47 -19.01 -3.71
CA CYS A 363 -21.45 -18.25 -2.98
C CYS A 363 -20.17 -18.10 -3.81
N THR A 364 -19.68 -19.18 -4.40
CA THR A 364 -18.49 -19.16 -5.28
C THR A 364 -18.72 -18.28 -6.49
N ARG A 365 -19.88 -18.39 -7.13
CA ARG A 365 -20.25 -17.56 -8.28
C ARG A 365 -20.25 -16.08 -7.94
N GLN A 366 -20.84 -15.66 -6.82
CA GLN A 366 -20.89 -14.24 -6.44
C GLN A 366 -19.51 -13.68 -6.05
N LEU A 367 -18.66 -14.48 -5.41
CA LEU A 367 -17.33 -14.04 -4.95
C LEU A 367 -16.24 -14.11 -6.03
N SER A 368 -16.42 -14.92 -7.08
CA SER A 368 -15.44 -15.14 -8.17
C SER A 368 -14.96 -13.88 -8.91
N SER A 369 -15.68 -12.77 -8.78
CA SER A 369 -15.25 -11.47 -9.27
C SER A 369 -14.03 -10.93 -8.50
N PHE A 370 -13.89 -11.26 -7.22
CA PHE A 370 -12.82 -10.82 -6.33
C PHE A 370 -11.81 -11.93 -6.01
N PHE A 371 -12.30 -13.12 -5.63
CA PHE A 371 -11.48 -14.28 -5.27
C PHE A 371 -12.27 -15.58 -5.39
N ILE A 372 -11.57 -16.70 -5.49
CA ILE A 372 -12.20 -18.03 -5.42
C ILE A 372 -12.17 -18.51 -3.96
N PRO A 373 -13.33 -18.65 -3.30
CA PRO A 373 -13.36 -19.06 -1.89
C PRO A 373 -12.98 -20.55 -1.74
N ASP A 374 -12.14 -20.87 -0.75
CA ASP A 374 -11.89 -22.26 -0.36
C ASP A 374 -13.16 -22.85 0.28
N SER A 375 -13.64 -23.98 -0.26
CA SER A 375 -14.77 -24.73 0.26
C SER A 375 -14.70 -25.02 1.77
N LYS A 376 -13.50 -25.25 2.33
CA LYS A 376 -13.29 -25.46 3.76
C LYS A 376 -13.58 -24.20 4.56
N VAL A 377 -13.14 -23.04 4.06
CA VAL A 377 -13.39 -21.74 4.70
C VAL A 377 -14.88 -21.41 4.66
N VAL A 378 -15.55 -21.63 3.52
CA VAL A 378 -17.00 -21.43 3.41
C VAL A 378 -17.76 -22.30 4.42
N LYS A 379 -17.38 -23.58 4.56
CA LYS A 379 -17.97 -24.48 5.57
C LYS A 379 -17.75 -23.97 7.00
N GLN A 380 -16.55 -23.51 7.34
CA GLN A 380 -16.28 -22.90 8.66
C GLN A 380 -17.13 -21.64 8.90
N ARG A 381 -17.32 -20.81 7.88
CA ARG A 381 -18.18 -19.62 7.97
C ARG A 381 -19.66 -19.98 8.14
N LEU A 382 -20.13 -21.05 7.50
CA LEU A 382 -21.49 -21.55 7.70
C LEU A 382 -21.74 -21.97 9.15
N GLU A 383 -20.84 -22.75 9.76
CA GLU A 383 -20.98 -23.12 11.18
C GLU A 383 -20.99 -21.89 12.09
N HIS A 384 -20.14 -20.90 11.80
CA HIS A 384 -20.11 -19.64 12.55
C HIS A 384 -21.43 -18.86 12.43
N LEU A 385 -22.07 -18.84 11.26
CA LEU A 385 -23.37 -18.21 11.06
C LEU A 385 -24.52 -18.97 11.73
N ILE A 386 -24.42 -20.31 11.82
CA ILE A 386 -25.36 -21.14 12.58
C ILE A 386 -25.25 -20.85 14.08
N GLN A 387 -24.03 -20.79 14.62
CA GLN A 387 -23.78 -20.44 16.02
C GLN A 387 -24.31 -19.04 16.38
N LYS A 388 -24.34 -18.13 15.41
CA LYS A 388 -24.89 -16.78 15.56
C LYS A 388 -26.40 -16.69 15.30
N ASN A 389 -27.08 -17.82 15.07
CA ASN A 389 -28.51 -17.91 14.80
C ASN A 389 -28.97 -17.10 13.57
N TYR A 390 -28.10 -16.89 12.57
CA TYR A 390 -28.52 -16.32 11.28
C TYR A 390 -29.14 -17.37 10.35
N ILE A 391 -28.72 -18.63 10.53
CA ILE A 391 -29.06 -19.77 9.67
C ILE A 391 -29.23 -20.97 10.59
N GLU A 392 -30.15 -21.88 10.27
CA GLU A 392 -30.29 -23.17 10.93
C GLU A 392 -30.27 -24.30 9.92
N ARG A 393 -29.96 -25.51 10.40
CA ARG A 393 -30.15 -26.74 9.62
C ARG A 393 -31.58 -27.18 9.77
N ASP A 394 -32.18 -27.68 8.70
CA ASP A 394 -33.49 -28.34 8.80
C ASP A 394 -33.42 -29.55 9.74
N GLU A 395 -34.49 -29.79 10.49
CA GLU A 395 -34.59 -30.88 11.47
C GLU A 395 -34.57 -32.26 10.80
N ASN A 396 -35.07 -32.36 9.57
CA ASN A 396 -35.21 -33.61 8.82
C ASN A 396 -34.07 -33.80 7.79
N ASP A 397 -33.55 -32.71 7.21
CA ASP A 397 -32.45 -32.76 6.23
C ASP A 397 -31.26 -31.86 6.61
N ARG A 398 -30.16 -32.48 7.03
CA ARG A 398 -28.90 -31.77 7.37
C ARG A 398 -28.25 -31.05 6.18
N ASN A 399 -28.62 -31.37 4.94
CA ASN A 399 -28.14 -30.70 3.74
C ASN A 399 -28.98 -29.46 3.37
N LEU A 400 -30.08 -29.22 4.08
CA LEU A 400 -30.95 -28.07 3.87
C LEU A 400 -30.71 -27.02 4.97
N TYR A 401 -30.49 -25.78 4.54
CA TYR A 401 -30.35 -24.64 5.43
C TYR A 401 -31.60 -23.75 5.35
N LYS A 402 -32.02 -23.20 6.49
CA LYS A 402 -33.09 -22.20 6.61
C LYS A 402 -32.54 -20.90 7.18
N TYR A 403 -33.06 -19.77 6.73
CA TYR A 403 -32.72 -18.45 7.23
C TYR A 403 -33.57 -18.10 8.46
N CYS A 404 -32.95 -17.58 9.53
CA CYS A 404 -33.60 -17.44 10.85
C CYS A 404 -33.93 -15.99 11.27
N ALA A 405 -33.48 -14.97 10.52
CA ALA A 405 -33.40 -13.59 11.03
C ALA A 405 -34.31 -12.57 10.32
#